data_AF-A0A1E4KC32-F1
#
_entry.id   AF-A0A1E4KC32-F1
#
_cell.length_a   1.000
_cell.length_b   1.000
_cell.length_c   1.000
_cell.angle_alpha   90.00
_cell.angle_beta   90.00
_cell.angle_gamma   90.00
#
_symmetry.space_group_name_H-M   'P 1'
#
loop_
_entity.id
_entity.type
_entity.pdbx_description
1 polymer ?
#
loop_
_entity_poly.entity_id
_entity_poly.type
_entity_poly.pdbx_seq_one_letter_code
_entity_poly.pdbx_strand_id
1 'polypeptide(L)'
;QRDPYRRAVENMLTRMDADFFSQGYTWLMNQDPARCSVLREDMLKQYALLNDFLLEHAPSGPFLFETFGWAETVFTPFFERFWFLEYYEGFTLPGDARYARVRAWVDACMSHPAAQQTTLEEVVKLYYDYSKGAGNGALPPGRTKSSLSPAPDWRTRPWPPRNKYAHNATDAELGLL
;
A
#
# COMPACT_ATOMS: atom_id res chain seq x y z
N GLN A 1 -15.72 -19.07 4.33
CA GLN A 1 -15.26 -19.96 5.42
C GLN A 1 -16.43 -20.48 6.25
N ARG A 2 -16.52 -21.82 6.46
CA ARG A 2 -17.55 -22.52 7.26
C ARG A 2 -17.03 -23.06 8.59
N ASP A 3 -15.72 -23.28 8.71
CA ASP A 3 -15.07 -23.65 9.97
C ASP A 3 -15.04 -22.43 10.92
N PRO A 4 -15.65 -22.51 12.12
CA PRO A 4 -15.68 -21.41 13.08
C PRO A 4 -14.29 -20.96 13.56
N TYR A 5 -13.35 -21.89 13.74
CA TYR A 5 -11.99 -21.55 14.16
C TYR A 5 -11.28 -20.76 13.07
N ARG A 6 -11.32 -21.26 11.83
CA ARG A 6 -10.70 -20.57 10.69
C ARG A 6 -11.32 -19.20 10.45
N ARG A 7 -12.64 -19.08 10.65
CA ARG A 7 -13.32 -17.78 10.61
C ARG A 7 -12.82 -16.85 11.72
N ALA A 8 -12.58 -17.35 12.93
CA ALA A 8 -12.01 -16.55 14.01
C ALA A 8 -10.59 -16.08 13.69
N VAL A 9 -9.75 -16.94 13.08
CA VAL A 9 -8.41 -16.57 12.61
C VAL A 9 -8.47 -15.49 11.52
N GLU A 10 -9.36 -15.62 10.52
CA GLU A 10 -9.59 -14.55 9.53
C GLU A 10 -9.96 -13.24 10.24
N ASN A 11 -10.90 -13.27 11.18
CA ASN A 11 -11.28 -12.09 11.96
C ASN A 11 -10.09 -11.48 12.70
N MET A 12 -9.27 -12.28 13.39
CA MET A 12 -8.10 -11.77 14.11
C MET A 12 -7.11 -11.09 13.17
N LEU A 13 -6.79 -11.71 12.02
CA LEU A 13 -5.89 -11.10 11.05
C LEU A 13 -6.45 -9.79 10.50
N THR A 14 -7.72 -9.77 10.13
CA THR A 14 -8.38 -8.55 9.63
C THR A 14 -8.50 -7.45 10.67
N ARG A 15 -8.24 -7.70 11.96
CA ARG A 15 -8.20 -6.63 12.98
C ARG A 15 -6.85 -5.94 13.07
N MET A 16 -5.81 -6.50 12.44
CA MET A 16 -4.48 -5.87 12.31
C MET A 16 -4.45 -4.86 11.16
N ASP A 17 -5.53 -4.76 10.39
CA ASP A 17 -5.63 -3.99 9.16
C ASP A 17 -5.46 -2.48 9.39
N ALA A 18 -6.13 -1.93 10.41
CA ALA A 18 -6.19 -0.51 10.69
C ALA A 18 -4.80 0.08 10.93
N ASP A 19 -3.98 -0.57 11.75
CA ASP A 19 -2.62 -0.10 12.07
C ASP A 19 -1.69 -0.23 10.86
N PHE A 20 -1.76 -1.36 10.14
CA PHE A 20 -0.97 -1.59 8.93
C PHE A 20 -1.30 -0.55 7.84
N PHE A 21 -2.59 -0.30 7.58
CA PHE A 21 -3.06 0.66 6.58
C PHE A 21 -2.72 2.10 6.97
N SER A 22 -2.98 2.46 8.22
CA SER A 22 -2.70 3.79 8.76
C SER A 22 -1.21 4.12 8.69
N GLN A 23 -0.33 3.16 8.99
CA GLN A 23 1.12 3.35 8.92
C GLN A 23 1.58 3.70 7.50
N GLY A 24 1.11 2.98 6.48
CA GLY A 24 1.49 3.25 5.10
C GLY A 24 1.01 4.63 4.62
N TYR A 25 -0.22 5.03 4.95
CA TYR A 25 -0.70 6.37 4.62
C TYR A 25 0.00 7.48 5.39
N THR A 26 0.28 7.26 6.68
CA THR A 26 1.04 8.19 7.52
C THR A 26 2.41 8.44 6.91
N TRP A 27 3.07 7.40 6.44
CA TRP A 27 4.36 7.55 5.76
C TRP A 27 4.23 8.25 4.42
N LEU A 28 3.29 7.83 3.55
CA LEU A 28 3.07 8.50 2.28
C LEU A 28 2.80 10.00 2.44
N MET A 29 2.02 10.41 3.44
CA MET A 29 1.68 11.81 3.66
C MET A 29 2.77 12.62 4.38
N ASN A 30 3.77 11.98 4.98
CA ASN A 30 4.84 12.65 5.70
C ASN A 30 5.62 13.64 4.81
N GLN A 31 5.65 14.92 5.18
CA GLN A 31 6.43 15.95 4.47
C GLN A 31 7.77 16.28 5.15
N ASP A 32 8.14 15.57 6.23
CA ASP A 32 9.39 15.77 6.95
C ASP A 32 10.42 14.66 6.63
N PRO A 33 11.48 14.95 5.85
CA PRO A 33 12.51 13.97 5.50
C PRO A 33 13.20 13.34 6.72
N ALA A 34 13.30 14.06 7.85
CA ALA A 34 13.96 13.55 9.04
C ALA A 34 13.20 12.37 9.68
N ARG A 35 11.91 12.22 9.37
CA ARG A 35 11.05 11.14 9.90
C ARG A 35 11.04 9.89 9.03
N CYS A 36 11.60 9.92 7.81
CA CYS A 36 11.55 8.79 6.88
C CYS A 36 12.11 7.50 7.47
N SER A 37 13.24 7.57 8.19
CA SER A 37 13.86 6.40 8.81
C SER A 37 12.94 5.75 9.85
N VAL A 38 12.35 6.56 10.74
CA VAL A 38 11.43 6.07 11.77
C VAL A 38 10.17 5.47 11.16
N LEU A 39 9.57 6.14 10.16
CA LEU A 39 8.37 5.67 9.49
C LEU A 39 8.59 4.37 8.70
N ARG A 40 9.79 4.21 8.12
CA ARG A 40 10.23 2.96 7.51
C ARG A 40 10.30 1.84 8.53
N GLU A 41 10.96 2.07 9.67
CA GLU A 41 11.06 1.07 10.73
C GLU A 41 9.68 0.69 11.30
N ASP A 42 8.79 1.66 11.46
CA ASP A 42 7.42 1.39 11.91
C ASP A 42 6.63 0.57 10.88
N MET A 43 6.80 0.84 9.58
CA MET A 43 6.22 0.00 8.52
C MET A 43 6.77 -1.44 8.58
N LEU A 44 8.08 -1.60 8.79
CA LEU A 44 8.70 -2.91 8.93
C LEU A 44 8.19 -3.68 10.16
N LYS A 45 7.92 -3.00 11.28
CA LYS A 45 7.28 -3.62 12.45
C LYS A 45 5.91 -4.18 12.10
N GLN A 46 5.12 -3.47 11.30
CA GLN A 46 3.79 -3.96 10.88
C GLN A 46 3.90 -5.24 10.02
N TYR A 47 4.83 -5.28 9.05
CA TYR A 47 5.10 -6.51 8.30
C TYR A 47 5.59 -7.66 9.19
N ALA A 48 6.41 -7.36 10.20
CA ALA A 48 6.87 -8.34 11.17
C ALA A 48 5.71 -8.94 11.99
N LEU A 49 4.75 -8.12 12.42
CA LEU A 49 3.56 -8.59 13.14
C LEU A 49 2.70 -9.51 12.26
N LEU A 50 2.46 -9.13 10.99
CA LEU A 50 1.74 -9.98 10.05
C LEU A 50 2.48 -11.31 9.80
N ASN A 51 3.82 -11.26 9.71
CA ASN A 51 4.63 -12.47 9.57
C ASN A 51 4.48 -13.41 10.77
N ASP A 52 4.54 -12.89 11.99
CA ASP A 52 4.36 -13.68 13.22
C ASP A 52 2.97 -14.32 13.29
N PHE A 53 1.94 -13.54 12.95
CA PHE A 53 0.57 -14.05 12.88
C PHE A 53 0.45 -15.22 11.88
N LEU A 54 1.03 -15.06 10.69
CA LEU A 54 1.01 -16.09 9.66
C LEU A 54 1.83 -17.33 10.08
N LEU A 55 2.96 -17.17 10.76
CA LEU A 55 3.73 -18.31 11.25
C LEU A 55 2.96 -19.14 12.28
N GLU A 56 2.20 -18.49 13.16
CA GLU A 56 1.40 -19.16 14.18
C GLU A 56 0.22 -19.93 13.56
N HIS A 57 -0.50 -19.32 12.62
CA HIS A 57 -1.78 -19.87 12.13
C HIS A 57 -1.72 -20.54 10.75
N ALA A 58 -0.71 -20.23 9.96
CA ALA A 58 -0.57 -20.66 8.57
C ALA A 58 0.91 -20.72 8.15
N PRO A 59 1.78 -21.51 8.81
CA PRO A 59 3.23 -21.47 8.60
C PRO A 59 3.68 -21.84 7.18
N SER A 60 2.79 -22.43 6.38
CA SER A 60 3.04 -22.84 5.01
C SER A 60 1.85 -22.53 4.11
N GLY A 61 2.06 -22.66 2.80
CA GLY A 61 1.06 -22.36 1.79
C GLY A 61 1.03 -20.88 1.39
N PRO A 62 0.44 -20.57 0.23
CA PRO A 62 0.47 -19.23 -0.33
C PRO A 62 -0.42 -18.24 0.42
N PHE A 63 -1.56 -18.68 0.95
CA PHE A 63 -2.57 -17.84 1.63
C PHE A 63 -2.67 -18.15 3.13
N LEU A 64 -3.56 -17.46 3.85
CA LEU A 64 -3.86 -17.78 5.26
C LEU A 64 -4.42 -19.21 5.40
N PHE A 65 -5.22 -19.65 4.43
CA PHE A 65 -5.70 -21.02 4.32
C PHE A 65 -5.50 -21.53 2.89
N GLU A 66 -6.28 -22.50 2.44
CA GLU A 66 -6.04 -23.18 1.15
C GLU A 66 -6.36 -22.30 -0.07
N THR A 67 -7.22 -21.29 0.09
CA THR A 67 -7.72 -20.45 -0.99
C THR A 67 -7.59 -18.97 -0.66
N PHE A 68 -7.53 -18.12 -1.67
CA PHE A 68 -7.70 -16.67 -1.53
C PHE A 68 -9.05 -16.38 -0.86
N GLY A 69 -9.00 -15.90 0.39
CA GLY A 69 -10.15 -15.83 1.28
C GLY A 69 -10.47 -14.42 1.73
N TRP A 70 -11.10 -14.31 2.90
CA TRP A 70 -11.53 -13.01 3.41
C TRP A 70 -10.33 -12.13 3.77
N ALA A 71 -9.34 -12.67 4.48
CA ALA A 71 -8.16 -11.90 4.86
C ALA A 71 -7.42 -11.36 3.64
N GLU A 72 -7.20 -12.19 2.62
CA GLU A 72 -6.57 -11.75 1.36
C GLU A 72 -7.38 -10.66 0.68
N THR A 73 -8.71 -10.77 0.65
CA THR A 73 -9.59 -9.74 0.07
C THR A 73 -9.46 -8.39 0.80
N VAL A 74 -9.22 -8.40 2.11
CA VAL A 74 -9.03 -7.18 2.91
C VAL A 74 -7.65 -6.56 2.68
N PHE A 75 -6.60 -7.37 2.65
CA PHE A 75 -5.22 -6.87 2.60
C PHE A 75 -4.70 -6.59 1.19
N THR A 76 -5.12 -7.35 0.17
CA THR A 76 -4.56 -7.24 -1.20
C THR A 76 -4.64 -5.83 -1.78
N PRO A 77 -5.78 -5.11 -1.70
CA PRO A 77 -5.84 -3.73 -2.21
C PRO A 77 -4.86 -2.76 -1.54
N PHE A 78 -4.39 -3.07 -0.33
CA PHE A 78 -3.42 -2.24 0.38
C PHE A 78 -1.98 -2.61 0.07
N PHE A 79 -1.69 -3.88 -0.25
CA PHE A 79 -0.42 -4.23 -0.87
C PHE A 79 -0.26 -3.53 -2.23
N GLU A 80 -1.31 -3.50 -3.05
CA GLU A 80 -1.35 -2.71 -4.29
C GLU A 80 -1.15 -1.21 -4.01
N ARG A 81 -1.91 -0.62 -3.09
CA ARG A 81 -1.75 0.80 -2.77
C ARG A 81 -0.32 1.12 -2.31
N PHE A 82 0.31 0.25 -1.55
CA PHE A 82 1.67 0.49 -1.04
C PHE A 82 2.76 0.50 -2.11
N TRP A 83 2.44 0.24 -3.38
CA TRP A 83 3.29 0.66 -4.51
C TRP A 83 3.66 2.16 -4.46
N PHE A 84 2.83 3.01 -3.86
CA PHE A 84 3.22 4.40 -3.63
C PHE A 84 4.44 4.55 -2.71
N LEU A 85 4.69 3.62 -1.77
CA LEU A 85 5.87 3.66 -0.89
C LEU A 85 7.10 3.21 -1.68
N GLU A 86 6.96 2.20 -2.53
CA GLU A 86 8.03 1.82 -3.45
C GLU A 86 8.41 2.99 -4.37
N TYR A 87 7.43 3.66 -4.95
CA TYR A 87 7.66 4.71 -5.93
C TYR A 87 8.17 6.02 -5.34
N TYR A 88 7.54 6.52 -4.27
CA TYR A 88 7.83 7.84 -3.68
C TYR A 88 8.82 7.80 -2.51
N GLU A 89 8.93 6.67 -1.80
CA GLU A 89 9.81 6.51 -0.62
C GLU A 89 10.97 5.54 -0.88
N GLY A 90 10.99 4.83 -2.02
CA GLY A 90 11.99 3.81 -2.29
C GLY A 90 11.88 2.60 -1.35
N PHE A 91 10.70 2.34 -0.78
CA PHE A 91 10.49 1.23 0.14
C PHE A 91 10.44 -0.10 -0.59
N THR A 92 11.20 -1.07 -0.09
CA THR A 92 11.08 -2.48 -0.45
C THR A 92 11.10 -3.31 0.84
N LEU A 93 10.22 -4.31 0.93
CA LEU A 93 10.28 -5.27 2.03
C LEU A 93 11.61 -6.05 1.97
N PRO A 94 12.44 -6.04 3.04
CA PRO A 94 13.73 -6.71 3.02
C PRO A 94 13.59 -8.21 2.75
N GLY A 95 14.58 -8.79 2.06
CA GLY A 95 14.66 -10.22 1.75
C GLY A 95 14.91 -11.13 2.95
N ASP A 96 15.05 -10.58 4.16
CA ASP A 96 15.43 -11.30 5.36
C ASP A 96 14.42 -12.38 5.75
N ALA A 97 14.89 -13.38 6.51
CA ALA A 97 14.06 -14.48 7.03
C ALA A 97 12.92 -13.98 7.94
N ARG A 98 13.11 -12.82 8.59
CA ARG A 98 12.11 -12.16 9.45
C ARG A 98 10.78 -11.89 8.74
N TYR A 99 10.81 -11.73 7.42
CA TYR A 99 9.64 -11.37 6.62
C TYR A 99 9.28 -12.45 5.59
N ALA A 100 9.89 -13.63 5.67
CA ALA A 100 9.76 -14.64 4.62
C ALA A 100 8.31 -15.10 4.39
N ARG A 101 7.55 -15.32 5.47
CA ARG A 101 6.18 -15.82 5.37
C ARG A 101 5.21 -14.76 4.87
N VAL A 102 5.32 -13.54 5.39
CA VAL A 102 4.48 -12.42 4.93
C VAL A 102 4.82 -12.04 3.49
N ARG A 103 6.10 -12.10 3.08
CA ARG A 103 6.50 -11.86 1.69
C ARG A 103 5.86 -12.86 0.73
N ALA A 104 5.94 -14.16 1.04
CA ALA A 104 5.26 -15.19 0.25
C ALA A 104 3.73 -14.98 0.19
N TRP A 105 3.13 -14.48 1.28
CA TRP A 105 1.71 -14.14 1.32
C TRP A 105 1.36 -12.95 0.42
N VAL A 106 2.15 -11.88 0.49
CA VAL A 106 2.02 -10.70 -0.38
C VAL A 106 2.16 -11.12 -1.83
N ASP A 107 3.20 -11.88 -2.19
CA ASP A 107 3.42 -12.34 -3.56
C ASP A 107 2.24 -13.16 -4.09
N ALA A 108 1.68 -14.05 -3.26
CA ALA A 108 0.50 -14.82 -3.61
C ALA A 108 -0.75 -13.94 -3.78
N CYS A 109 -0.96 -12.95 -2.91
CA CYS A 109 -2.06 -12.00 -3.00
C CYS A 109 -1.99 -11.19 -4.31
N MET A 110 -0.82 -10.62 -4.59
CA MET A 110 -0.56 -9.72 -5.72
C MET A 110 -0.57 -10.45 -7.07
N SER A 111 -0.25 -11.74 -7.10
CA SER A 111 -0.32 -12.58 -8.32
C SER A 111 -1.69 -13.20 -8.56
N HIS A 112 -2.64 -13.04 -7.62
CA HIS A 112 -3.95 -13.65 -7.76
C HIS A 112 -4.75 -13.01 -8.92
N PRO A 113 -5.43 -13.79 -9.79
CA PRO A 113 -6.16 -13.24 -10.94
C PRO A 113 -7.25 -12.21 -10.60
N ALA A 114 -7.81 -12.29 -9.38
CA ALA A 114 -8.80 -11.33 -8.89
C ALA A 114 -8.21 -10.01 -8.35
N ALA A 115 -6.89 -9.83 -8.42
CA ALA A 115 -6.15 -8.65 -7.96
C ALA A 115 -5.42 -7.95 -9.12
N GLN A 116 -5.98 -8.02 -10.33
CA GLN A 116 -5.36 -7.50 -11.56
C GLN A 116 -6.12 -6.28 -12.13
N GLN A 117 -7.09 -5.74 -11.39
CA GLN A 117 -7.91 -4.61 -11.83
C GLN A 117 -7.18 -3.28 -11.71
N THR A 118 -6.27 -3.18 -10.74
CA THR A 118 -5.47 -1.98 -10.46
C THR A 118 -4.04 -2.17 -10.96
N THR A 119 -3.41 -1.10 -11.41
CA THR A 119 -1.99 -1.12 -11.80
C THR A 119 -1.13 -0.23 -10.91
N LEU A 120 0.17 -0.50 -10.86
CA LEU A 120 1.16 0.35 -10.19
C LEU A 120 1.08 1.79 -10.69
N GLU A 121 0.97 1.98 -12.01
CA GLU A 121 0.87 3.30 -12.63
C GLU A 121 -0.37 4.06 -12.18
N GLU A 122 -1.51 3.39 -12.15
CA GLU A 122 -2.77 3.98 -11.67
C GLU A 122 -2.66 4.43 -10.22
N VAL A 123 -2.20 3.55 -9.32
CA VAL A 123 -2.01 3.88 -7.89
C VAL A 123 -1.08 5.09 -7.75
N VAL A 124 0.09 5.04 -8.37
CA VAL A 124 1.10 6.10 -8.26
C VAL A 124 0.53 7.44 -8.72
N LYS A 125 -0.15 7.47 -9.87
CA LYS A 125 -0.76 8.69 -10.41
C LYS A 125 -1.89 9.22 -9.54
N LEU A 126 -2.81 8.37 -9.11
CA LEU A 126 -4.00 8.77 -8.36
C LEU A 126 -3.65 9.24 -6.93
N TYR A 127 -2.61 8.67 -6.32
CA TYR A 127 -2.18 9.00 -4.96
C TYR A 127 -1.06 10.06 -4.89
N TYR A 128 -0.77 10.76 -5.98
CA TYR A 128 0.25 11.82 -5.96
C TYR A 128 -0.03 12.90 -4.90
N ASP A 129 -1.27 13.38 -4.76
CA ASP A 129 -1.59 14.43 -3.77
C ASP A 129 -1.38 13.96 -2.33
N TYR A 130 -1.62 12.67 -2.04
CA TYR A 130 -1.27 12.08 -0.74
C TYR A 130 0.23 12.15 -0.49
N SER A 131 1.07 11.91 -1.52
CA SER A 131 2.53 12.07 -1.39
C SER A 131 2.94 13.52 -1.02
N LYS A 132 2.04 14.49 -1.21
CA LYS A 132 2.21 15.91 -0.87
C LYS A 132 1.52 16.32 0.43
N GLY A 133 1.13 15.35 1.25
CA GLY A 133 0.48 15.58 2.53
C GLY A 133 -1.00 15.96 2.42
N ALA A 134 -1.59 15.85 1.23
CA ALA A 134 -2.98 16.18 0.97
C ALA A 134 -3.80 14.91 0.74
N GLY A 135 -4.34 14.34 1.83
CA GLY A 135 -5.21 13.17 1.79
C GLY A 135 -6.69 13.52 1.56
N ASN A 136 -7.50 12.49 1.31
CA ASN A 136 -8.96 12.55 1.27
C ASN A 136 -9.53 13.57 0.27
N GLY A 137 -8.85 13.74 -0.87
CA GLY A 137 -9.25 14.68 -1.92
C GLY A 137 -8.88 16.14 -1.65
N ALA A 138 -8.14 16.43 -0.57
CA ALA A 138 -7.57 17.75 -0.37
C ALA A 138 -6.56 18.09 -1.48
N LEU A 139 -6.39 19.38 -1.77
CA LEU A 139 -5.44 19.87 -2.77
C LEU A 139 -4.17 20.39 -2.10
N PRO A 140 -2.98 20.01 -2.59
CA PRO A 140 -1.74 20.68 -2.23
C PRO A 140 -1.77 22.19 -2.61
N PRO A 141 -0.99 23.05 -1.94
CA PRO A 141 -0.93 24.48 -2.28
C PRO A 141 -0.60 24.72 -3.76
N GLY A 142 -1.31 25.65 -4.40
CA GLY A 142 -1.09 26.03 -5.80
C GLY A 142 -1.72 25.09 -6.84
N ARG A 143 -2.43 24.04 -6.43
CA ARG A 143 -3.14 23.11 -7.30
C ARG A 143 -4.62 23.48 -7.43
N THR A 144 -5.21 23.20 -8.58
CA THR A 144 -6.63 23.44 -8.88
C THR A 144 -7.42 22.17 -9.15
N LYS A 145 -6.73 21.05 -9.49
CA LYS A 145 -7.36 19.74 -9.72
C LYS A 145 -6.68 18.68 -8.89
N SER A 146 -7.47 17.74 -8.35
CA SER A 146 -6.91 16.61 -7.59
C SER A 146 -6.30 15.56 -8.52
N SER A 147 -5.24 14.90 -8.07
CA SER A 147 -4.71 13.69 -8.70
C SER A 147 -5.75 12.56 -8.77
N LEU A 148 -6.75 12.57 -7.88
CA LEU A 148 -7.88 11.64 -7.88
C LEU A 148 -8.98 11.98 -8.88
N SER A 149 -8.88 13.10 -9.62
CA SER A 149 -9.89 13.48 -10.62
C SER A 149 -10.11 12.32 -11.61
N PRO A 150 -11.36 12.02 -12.04
CA PRO A 150 -11.59 10.99 -13.06
C PRO A 150 -11.17 11.44 -14.46
N ALA A 151 -11.06 12.75 -14.70
CA ALA A 151 -10.68 13.33 -15.99
C ALA A 151 -9.58 14.40 -15.81
N PRO A 152 -8.56 14.46 -16.69
CA PRO A 152 -8.25 13.53 -17.80
C PRO A 152 -7.95 12.11 -17.31
N ASP A 153 -8.17 11.05 -18.11
CA ASP A 153 -7.92 9.66 -17.67
C ASP A 153 -6.45 9.47 -17.24
N TRP A 154 -6.19 8.74 -16.16
CA TRP A 154 -4.83 8.50 -15.66
C TRP A 154 -3.92 7.86 -16.73
N ARG A 155 -4.48 7.07 -17.64
CA ARG A 155 -3.73 6.39 -18.72
C ARG A 155 -3.05 7.37 -19.67
N THR A 156 -3.58 8.59 -19.81
CA THR A 156 -3.01 9.63 -20.69
C THR A 156 -2.12 10.62 -19.95
N ARG A 157 -2.06 10.55 -18.61
CA ARG A 157 -1.23 11.45 -17.80
C ARG A 157 0.24 11.01 -17.83
N PRO A 158 1.21 11.93 -17.67
CA PRO A 158 2.60 11.55 -17.43
C PRO A 158 2.77 10.87 -16.06
N TRP A 159 3.89 10.16 -15.89
CA TRP A 159 4.30 9.70 -14.57
C TRP A 159 4.63 10.90 -13.66
N PRO A 160 4.12 10.92 -12.42
CA PRO A 160 4.47 11.97 -11.47
C PRO A 160 5.94 11.85 -11.04
N PRO A 161 6.57 12.95 -10.60
CA PRO A 161 7.94 12.94 -10.13
C PRO A 161 8.11 12.05 -8.89
N ARG A 162 9.16 11.21 -8.88
CA ARG A 162 9.51 10.32 -7.75
C ARG A 162 10.07 11.07 -6.54
N ASN A 163 10.73 12.20 -6.75
CA ASN A 163 11.44 12.97 -5.73
C ASN A 163 10.46 13.74 -4.82
N LYS A 164 9.68 13.00 -4.04
CA LYS A 164 8.61 13.45 -3.14
C LYS A 164 8.98 14.71 -2.35
N TYR A 165 10.18 14.77 -1.78
CA TYR A 165 10.60 15.86 -0.90
C TYR A 165 11.19 17.07 -1.63
N ALA A 166 11.56 16.94 -2.90
CA ALA A 166 12.33 17.96 -3.63
C ALA A 166 11.49 18.77 -4.63
N HIS A 167 10.41 18.20 -5.17
CA HIS A 167 9.64 18.85 -6.23
C HIS A 167 8.13 18.70 -6.05
N ASN A 168 7.39 19.80 -6.13
CA ASN A 168 5.93 19.82 -6.11
C ASN A 168 5.38 20.11 -7.51
N ALA A 169 5.06 19.04 -8.25
CA ALA A 169 4.44 19.12 -9.56
C ALA A 169 3.12 19.91 -9.57
N THR A 170 2.98 20.74 -10.59
CA THR A 170 1.81 21.52 -10.97
C THR A 170 0.73 20.66 -11.63
N ASP A 171 -0.48 21.22 -11.82
CA ASP A 171 -1.55 20.55 -12.57
C ASP A 171 -1.12 20.17 -14.00
N ALA A 172 -0.35 21.04 -14.67
CA ALA A 172 0.14 20.81 -16.02
C ALA A 172 1.16 19.67 -16.08
N GLU A 173 2.13 19.64 -15.16
CA GLU A 173 3.13 18.57 -15.08
C GLU A 173 2.52 17.20 -14.78
N LEU A 174 1.36 17.17 -14.11
CA LEU A 174 0.61 15.94 -13.84
C LEU A 174 -0.39 15.57 -14.94
N GLY A 175 -0.48 16.37 -16.01
CA GLY A 175 -1.43 16.17 -17.09
C GLY A 175 -2.89 16.28 -16.65
N LEU A 176 -3.18 17.15 -15.68
CA LEU A 176 -4.53 17.35 -15.14
C LEU A 176 -5.32 18.43 -15.88
N LEU A 177 -4.67 19.29 -16.66
CA LEU A 177 -5.32 20.38 -17.39
C LEU A 177 -6.01 19.91 -18.66
#